data_AF-A0A7J2KYP3-F1
#
_entry.id   AF-A0A7J2KYP3-F1
#
_cell.length_a   1.000
_cell.length_b   1.000
_cell.length_c   1.000
_cell.angle_alpha   90.00
_cell.angle_beta   90.00
_cell.angle_gamma   90.00
#
_symmetry.space_group_name_H-M   'P 1'
#
loop_
_entity.id
_entity.type
_entity.pdbx_description
1 polymer ?
#
loop_
_entity_poly.entity_id
_entity_poly.type
_entity_poly.pdbx_seq_one_letter_code
_entity_poly.pdbx_strand_id
1 'polypeptide(L)' 'MTKICVLVPVKFKVGYSLEVNDPENLEEIKDKLQSIDASDWDEDPQFYESLGDNFRDFVENVTKENIFLYNKVRR' A
#
# COMPACT_ATOMS: atom_id res chain seq x y z
N MET A 1 -3.31 17.25 -0.40
CA MET A 1 -2.93 15.86 -0.10
C MET A 1 -4.18 15.02 -0.16
N THR A 2 -4.10 13.91 -0.87
CA THR A 2 -5.18 12.97 -1.13
C THR A 2 -4.86 11.67 -0.41
N LYS A 3 -5.78 11.21 0.44
CA LYS A 3 -5.63 9.92 1.10
C LYS A 3 -6.05 8.80 0.12
N ILE A 4 -5.17 7.84 -0.07
CA ILE A 4 -5.38 6.65 -0.89
C ILE A 4 -5.19 5.40 -0.03
N CYS A 5 -5.80 4.30 -0.46
CA CYS A 5 -5.53 2.96 0.02
C CYS A 5 -4.80 2.21 -1.09
N VAL A 6 -3.68 1.59 -0.77
CA VAL A 6 -2.91 0.78 -1.71
C VAL A 6 -2.88 -0.66 -1.24
N LEU A 7 -3.27 -1.57 -2.14
CA LEU A 7 -3.25 -3.00 -1.90
C LEU A 7 -1.94 -3.61 -2.42
N VAL A 8 -1.01 -3.93 -1.54
CA VAL A 8 0.26 -4.56 -1.91
C VAL A 8 0.05 -6.08 -2.09
N PRO A 9 0.39 -6.66 -3.25
CA PRO A 9 0.18 -8.08 -3.54
C PRO A 9 1.37 -8.94 -3.09
N VAL A 10 1.41 -9.30 -1.81
CA VAL A 10 2.52 -10.06 -1.19
C VAL A 10 2.35 -11.58 -1.20
N LYS A 11 1.10 -12.04 -1.36
CA LYS A 11 0.61 -13.42 -1.58
C LYS A 11 -0.91 -13.38 -1.44
N PHE A 12 -1.33 -12.58 -0.46
CA PHE A 12 -2.64 -11.96 -0.28
C PHE A 12 -2.51 -10.45 -0.55
N LYS A 13 -3.62 -9.72 -0.55
CA LYS A 13 -3.63 -8.25 -0.72
C LYS A 13 -3.57 -7.60 0.66
N VAL A 14 -2.51 -6.85 0.95
CA VAL A 14 -2.36 -6.09 2.21
C VAL A 14 -2.65 -4.61 1.95
N GLY A 15 -3.54 -4.02 2.74
CA GLY A 15 -3.94 -2.63 2.60
C GLY A 15 -3.07 -1.67 3.40
N TYR A 16 -2.62 -0.60 2.74
CA TYR A 16 -1.90 0.51 3.37
C TYR A 16 -2.56 1.84 3.03
N SER A 17 -2.82 2.64 4.04
CA SER A 17 -3.25 4.03 3.89
C SER A 17 -2.06 4.96 3.64
N LEU A 18 -2.10 5.73 2.54
CA LEU A 18 -1.06 6.71 2.23
C LEU A 18 -1.68 8.07 1.93
N GLU A 19 -0.97 9.13 2.27
CA GLU A 19 -1.31 10.49 1.84
C GLU A 19 -0.32 10.92 0.75
N VAL A 20 -0.83 11.17 -0.46
CA VAL A 20 -0.03 11.55 -1.63
C VAL A 20 -0.48 12.91 -2.16
N ASN A 21 0.39 13.61 -2.89
CA ASN A 21 -0.01 14.85 -3.55
C ASN A 21 -0.80 14.54 -4.81
N ASP A 22 -0.32 13.58 -5.60
CA ASP A 22 -0.97 13.12 -6.81
C ASP A 22 -1.30 11.62 -6.74
N PRO A 23 -2.58 11.22 -6.73
CA PRO A 23 -2.99 9.82 -6.64
C PRO A 23 -2.78 9.02 -7.94
N GLU A 24 -2.45 9.67 -9.06
CA GLU A 24 -2.13 9.00 -10.32
C GLU A 24 -0.62 8.77 -10.50
N ASN A 25 0.20 9.44 -9.69
CA ASN A 25 1.65 9.33 -9.67
C ASN A 25 2.11 8.06 -8.93
N LEU A 26 2.24 6.98 -9.69
CA LEU A 26 2.75 5.70 -9.21
C LEU A 26 4.15 5.78 -8.59
N GLU A 27 5.03 6.65 -9.11
CA GLU A 27 6.38 6.80 -8.58
C GLU A 27 6.36 7.38 -7.17
N GLU A 28 5.57 8.44 -6.94
CA GLU A 28 5.37 9.02 -5.59
C GLU A 28 4.78 7.98 -4.63
N ILE A 29 3.81 7.19 -5.10
CA ILE A 29 3.14 6.17 -4.28
C ILE A 29 4.11 5.05 -3.88
N LYS A 30 4.93 4.56 -4.82
CA LYS A 30 5.94 3.53 -4.54
C LYS A 30 7.04 4.04 -3.60
N ASP A 31 7.52 5.26 -3.80
CA ASP A 31 8.53 5.88 -2.93
C ASP A 31 8.03 6.03 -1.49
N LYS A 32 6.78 6.47 -1.32
CA LYS A 32 6.13 6.52 0.00
C LYS A 32 5.95 5.14 0.59
N LEU A 33 5.48 4.14 -0.18
CA LEU A 33 5.37 2.76 0.28
C LEU A 33 6.71 2.16 0.71
N GLN A 34 7.81 2.49 0.03
CA GLN A 34 9.14 2.03 0.45
C GLN A 34 9.62 2.72 1.73
N SER A 35 9.09 3.90 2.02
CA SER A 35 9.40 4.69 3.21
C SER A 35 8.51 4.37 4.42
N ILE A 36 7.36 3.71 4.21
CA ILE A 36 6.53 3.26 5.34
C ILE A 36 7.14 2.05 6.00
N ASP A 37 6.89 1.92 7.29
CA ASP A 37 7.17 0.66 7.97
C ASP A 37 6.18 -0.39 7.46
N ALA A 38 6.70 -1.52 6.99
CA ALA A 38 5.85 -2.55 6.44
C ALA A 38 4.95 -3.17 7.51
N SER A 39 5.16 -2.86 8.80
CA SER A 39 4.28 -3.20 9.93
C SER A 39 3.06 -2.30 10.14
N ASP A 40 2.96 -1.18 9.41
CA ASP A 40 1.88 -0.19 9.53
C ASP A 40 0.67 -0.52 8.62
N TRP A 41 0.31 -1.80 8.47
CA TRP A 41 -0.86 -2.21 7.69
C TRP A 41 -2.16 -1.86 8.41
N ASP A 42 -3.20 -1.51 7.63
CA ASP A 42 -4.55 -1.27 8.19
C ASP A 42 -5.23 -2.57 8.65
N GLU A 43 -5.01 -3.68 7.92
CA GLU A 43 -5.61 -5.00 8.19
C GLU A 43 -4.65 -6.13 7.78
N ASP A 44 -4.06 -6.82 8.77
CA ASP A 44 -3.69 -8.27 8.81
C ASP A 44 -2.41 -8.57 9.64
N PRO A 45 -2.53 -9.14 10.86
CA PRO A 45 -1.38 -9.41 11.74
C PRO A 45 -0.48 -10.58 11.29
N GLN A 46 -0.80 -11.31 10.21
CA GLN A 46 -0.01 -12.47 9.74
C GLN A 46 1.00 -12.12 8.63
N PHE A 47 1.12 -10.84 8.25
CA PHE A 47 2.04 -10.40 7.19
C PHE A 47 3.53 -10.67 7.50
N TYR A 48 3.95 -10.59 8.76
CA TYR A 48 5.39 -10.48 9.07
C TYR A 48 6.16 -11.75 9.37
N GLU A 49 5.55 -12.93 9.51
CA GLU A 49 6.35 -14.12 9.87
C GLU A 49 7.29 -14.58 8.73
N SER A 50 7.11 -14.09 7.49
CA SER A 50 8.05 -14.35 6.36
C SER A 50 7.96 -13.38 5.17
N LEU A 51 6.93 -12.52 5.08
CA LEU A 51 6.70 -11.68 3.88
C LEU A 51 7.20 -10.24 4.05
N GLY A 52 7.47 -9.79 5.29
CA GLY A 52 8.02 -8.48 5.59
C GLY A 52 9.40 -8.23 4.96
N ASP A 53 10.29 -9.23 4.98
CA ASP A 53 11.62 -9.14 4.35
C ASP A 53 11.57 -8.90 2.84
N ASN A 54 10.50 -9.35 2.17
CA ASN A 54 10.29 -9.18 0.73
C ASN A 54 9.34 -8.03 0.39
N PHE A 55 8.91 -7.23 1.37
CA PHE A 55 7.95 -6.15 1.18
C PHE A 55 8.31 -5.21 0.03
N ARG A 56 9.58 -4.82 -0.06
CA ARG A 56 10.08 -3.90 -1.10
C ARG A 56 9.90 -4.47 -2.51
N ASP A 57 10.10 -5.77 -2.69
CA ASP A 57 9.90 -6.47 -3.97
C ASP A 57 8.41 -6.48 -4.37
N PHE A 58 7.53 -6.64 -3.39
CA PHE A 58 6.08 -6.58 -3.64
C PHE A 58 5.57 -5.17 -3.95
N VAL A 59 6.18 -4.13 -3.38
CA VAL A 59 5.87 -2.73 -3.72
C VAL A 59 6.17 -2.43 -5.18
N GLU A 60 7.23 -3.03 -5.75
CA GLU A 60 7.53 -2.86 -7.18
C GLU A 60 6.42 -3.42 -8.09
N ASN A 61 5.73 -4.46 -7.62
CA ASN A 61 4.60 -5.11 -8.31
C ASN A 61 3.27 -4.35 -8.17
N VAL A 62 3.23 -3.24 -7.43
CA VAL A 62 2.02 -2.39 -7.32
C VAL A 62 1.77 -1.68 -8.65
N THR A 63 0.55 -1.85 -9.18
CA THR A 63 0.04 -1.16 -10.37
C THR A 63 -1.12 -0.22 -10.00
N LYS A 64 -1.60 0.59 -10.96
CA LYS A 64 -2.73 1.51 -10.75
C LYS A 64 -4.01 0.81 -10.28
N GLU A 65 -4.21 -0.46 -10.65
CA GLU A 65 -5.37 -1.25 -10.27
C GLU A 65 -5.41 -1.61 -8.78
N ASN A 66 -4.25 -1.50 -8.11
CA ASN A 66 -4.11 -1.73 -6.67
C ASN A 66 -4.31 -0.46 -5.85
N ILE A 67 -4.49 0.70 -6.50
CA ILE A 67 -4.65 1.99 -5.86
C ILE A 67 -6.13 2.37 -5.84
N PHE A 68 -6.65 2.57 -4.64
CA PHE A 68 -8.03 2.97 -4.40
C PHE A 68 -8.03 4.34 -3.73
N LEU A 69 -8.76 5.29 -4.29
CA LEU A 69 -9.02 6.54 -3.57
C LEU A 69 -9.79 6.19 -2.30
N TYR A 70 -9.37 6.76 -1.16
CA TYR A 70 -10.08 6.60 0.10
C TYR A 70 -11.37 7.44 0.06
N ASN A 71 -12.28 7.09 -0.85
CA ASN A 71 -13.65 7.53 -0.78
C ASN A 71 -14.22 6.81 0.43
N LYS A 72 -14.56 7.54 1.49
CA LYS A 72 -15.42 7.04 2.56
C LYS A 72 -16.70 6.49 1.92
N VAL A 73 -16.71 5.23 1.50
CA VAL A 73 -17.95 4.49 1.34
C VAL A 73 -18.35 4.17 2.77
N ARG A 74 -19.00 5.15 3.41
CA ARG A 74 -19.81 4.90 4.60
C ARG A 74 -20.78 3.79 4.23
N ARG A 75 -20.59 2.61 4.80
CA ARG A 75 -21.67 1.66 5.04
C ARG A 75 -21.61 1.24 6.49
#